data_AF-A0AAD4Z8U7-F1
#
_entry.id   AF-A0AAD4Z8U7-F1
#
_cell.length_a   1.000
_cell.length_b   1.000
_cell.length_c   1.000
_cell.angle_alpha   90.00
_cell.angle_beta   90.00
_cell.angle_gamma   90.00
#
_symmetry.space_group_name_H-M   'P 1'
#
loop_
_entity.id
_entity.type
_entity.pdbx_description
1 polymer ?
#
loop_
_entity_poly.entity_id
_entity_poly.type
_entity_poly.pdbx_seq_one_letter_code
_entity_poly.pdbx_strand_id
1 'polypeptide(L)'
;MMVADIIDWEHKRWELVDIENLISVDEVNEIFTLPIGGKDIPDCLIWPYTKNGSYIVKSGYHWIMGENKRAQSNRIESSRQVDKQV
;
A
#
# COMPACT_ATOMS: atom_id res chain seq x y z
N MET A 1 -15.16 -19.41 2.05
CA MET A 1 -13.89 -19.05 2.68
C MET A 1 -13.66 -17.57 2.47
N MET A 2 -13.78 -16.79 3.53
CA MET A 2 -13.45 -15.38 3.62
C MET A 2 -12.12 -15.21 4.37
N VAL A 3 -11.50 -14.04 4.29
CA VAL A 3 -10.30 -13.72 5.09
C VAL A 3 -10.57 -13.84 6.59
N ALA A 4 -11.81 -13.58 7.04
CA ALA A 4 -12.19 -13.76 8.44
C ALA A 4 -12.14 -15.22 8.93
N ASP A 5 -12.21 -16.19 8.01
CA ASP A 5 -12.19 -17.63 8.33
C ASP A 5 -10.76 -18.13 8.61
N ILE A 6 -9.73 -17.42 8.13
CA ILE A 6 -8.30 -17.76 8.31
C ILE A 6 -7.64 -16.93 9.43
N ILE A 7 -8.45 -16.36 10.33
CA ILE A 7 -8.00 -15.57 11.48
C ILE A 7 -8.45 -16.26 12.76
N ASP A 8 -7.48 -16.65 13.58
CA ASP A 8 -7.69 -16.99 14.97
C ASP A 8 -7.94 -15.72 15.76
N TRP A 9 -9.23 -15.42 15.99
CA TRP A 9 -9.67 -14.22 16.70
C TRP A 9 -9.35 -14.23 18.19
N GLU A 10 -9.12 -15.40 18.79
CA GLU A 10 -8.78 -15.54 20.22
C GLU A 10 -7.32 -15.17 20.46
N HIS A 11 -6.41 -15.71 19.65
CA HIS A 11 -4.97 -15.44 19.78
C HIS A 11 -4.48 -14.31 18.89
N LYS A 12 -5.34 -13.74 18.04
CA LYS A 12 -5.01 -12.70 17.05
C LYS A 12 -3.87 -13.12 16.13
N ARG A 13 -4.00 -14.32 15.54
CA ARG A 13 -3.01 -14.88 14.61
C ARG A 13 -3.67 -15.34 13.32
N TRP A 14 -2.86 -15.39 12.26
CA TRP A 14 -3.26 -15.98 10.98
C TRP A 14 -3.21 -17.51 11.09
N GLU A 15 -4.28 -18.17 10.67
CA GLU A 15 -4.40 -19.63 10.57
C GLU A 15 -4.51 -19.99 9.09
N LEU A 16 -3.36 -20.22 8.44
CA LEU A 16 -3.27 -20.37 6.98
C LEU A 16 -3.32 -21.82 6.51
N VAL A 17 -3.51 -22.79 7.41
CA VAL A 17 -3.48 -24.24 7.13
C VAL A 17 -4.37 -24.62 5.94
N ASP A 18 -5.54 -23.98 5.83
CA ASP A 18 -6.50 -24.23 4.75
C ASP A 18 -6.05 -23.71 3.37
N ILE A 19 -5.14 -22.73 3.34
CA ILE A 19 -4.69 -22.07 2.11
C ILE A 19 -3.20 -22.24 1.81
N GLU A 20 -2.43 -22.91 2.67
CA GLU A 20 -0.99 -23.15 2.49
C GLU A 20 -0.64 -23.76 1.11
N ASN A 21 -1.53 -24.59 0.55
CA ASN A 21 -1.33 -25.20 -0.77
C ASN A 21 -1.71 -24.28 -1.95
N LEU A 22 -2.34 -23.14 -1.68
CA LEU A 22 -2.83 -22.19 -2.68
C LEU A 22 -1.91 -20.98 -2.87
N ILE A 23 -1.04 -20.71 -1.89
CA ILE A 23 -0.14 -19.55 -1.87
C ILE A 23 1.30 -20.00 -1.70
N SER A 24 2.22 -19.19 -2.20
CA SER A 24 3.66 -19.40 -2.08
C SER A 24 4.14 -19.16 -0.65
N VAL A 25 5.32 -19.72 -0.31
CA VAL A 25 5.96 -19.50 0.99
C VAL A 25 6.26 -18.02 1.23
N ASP A 26 6.57 -17.26 0.18
CA ASP A 26 6.82 -15.82 0.30
C ASP A 26 5.54 -15.05 0.66
N GLU A 27 4.41 -15.38 0.02
CA GLU A 27 3.10 -14.79 0.35
C GLU A 27 2.66 -15.14 1.78
N VAL A 28 2.91 -16.37 2.23
CA VAL A 28 2.66 -16.78 3.62
C VAL A 28 3.42 -15.88 4.59
N ASN A 29 4.71 -15.67 4.33
CA ASN A 29 5.54 -14.80 5.16
C ASN A 29 5.04 -13.36 5.16
N GLU A 30 4.63 -12.82 4.00
CA GLU A 30 4.05 -11.48 3.91
C GLU A 30 2.76 -11.36 4.72
N ILE A 31 1.84 -12.33 4.62
CA ILE A 31 0.59 -12.33 5.40
C ILE A 31 0.89 -12.30 6.91
N PHE A 32 1.86 -13.09 7.37
CA PHE A 32 2.25 -13.09 8.79
C PHE A 32 2.80 -11.74 9.29
N THR A 33 3.28 -10.86 8.41
CA THR A 33 3.70 -9.50 8.78
C THR A 33 2.54 -8.52 8.92
N LEU A 34 1.36 -8.85 8.37
CA LEU A 34 0.19 -7.97 8.41
C LEU A 34 -0.43 -7.96 9.81
N PRO A 35 -0.64 -6.77 10.41
CA PRO A 35 -1.31 -6.67 11.70
C PRO A 35 -2.81 -6.98 11.56
N ILE A 36 -3.32 -7.82 12.46
CA ILE A 36 -4.74 -8.15 12.50
C ILE A 36 -5.51 -7.07 13.26
N GLY A 37 -6.55 -6.54 12.62
CA GLY A 37 -7.42 -5.52 13.20
C GLY A 37 -8.31 -5.99 14.36
N GLY A 38 -9.11 -5.06 14.88
CA GLY A 38 -10.15 -5.38 15.86
C GLY A 38 -11.28 -6.20 15.23
N LYS A 39 -11.84 -7.16 15.97
CA LYS A 39 -12.93 -8.03 15.48
C LYS A 39 -14.20 -7.25 15.16
N ASP A 40 -14.45 -6.22 15.96
CA ASP A 40 -15.66 -5.39 15.86
C ASP A 40 -15.45 -4.14 14.99
N ILE A 41 -14.30 -4.02 14.34
CA ILE A 41 -13.99 -2.91 13.44
C ILE A 41 -14.32 -3.39 12.02
N PRO A 42 -15.34 -2.81 11.36
CA PRO A 42 -15.63 -3.18 9.98
C PRO A 42 -14.49 -2.73 9.07
N ASP A 43 -14.24 -3.52 8.02
CA ASP A 43 -13.31 -3.13 6.97
C ASP A 43 -13.74 -1.81 6.34
N CYS A 44 -12.76 -0.94 6.05
CA CYS A 44 -13.01 0.37 5.46
C CYS A 44 -12.02 0.68 4.35
N LEU A 45 -12.49 1.42 3.34
CA LEU A 45 -11.64 1.93 2.27
C LEU A 45 -10.88 3.17 2.77
N ILE A 46 -9.56 3.08 2.78
CA ILE A 46 -8.66 4.16 3.22
C ILE A 46 -7.85 4.65 2.03
N TRP A 47 -7.96 5.94 1.71
CA TRP A 47 -7.13 6.62 0.73
C TRP A 47 -5.80 7.05 1.34
N PRO A 48 -4.65 6.45 0.96
CA PRO A 48 -3.39 6.63 1.66
C PRO A 48 -2.78 8.03 1.47
N TYR A 49 -3.23 8.79 0.47
CA TYR A 49 -2.67 10.10 0.13
C TYR A 49 -3.37 11.27 0.84
N THR A 50 -4.24 10.98 1.81
CA THR A 50 -4.88 11.97 2.68
C THR A 50 -4.75 11.55 4.13
N LYS A 51 -4.45 12.52 5.02
CA LYS A 51 -4.23 12.23 6.46
C LYS A 51 -5.41 11.56 7.16
N ASN A 52 -6.63 11.85 6.71
CA ASN A 52 -7.87 11.29 7.26
C ASN A 52 -8.37 10.05 6.50
N GLY A 53 -7.60 9.54 5.53
CA GLY A 53 -7.99 8.38 4.74
C GLY A 53 -9.16 8.60 3.79
N SER A 54 -9.71 9.81 3.67
CA SER A 54 -10.92 10.06 2.88
C SER A 54 -10.58 10.45 1.44
N TYR A 55 -11.15 9.72 0.49
CA TYR A 55 -11.10 10.10 -0.90
C TYR A 55 -12.13 11.20 -1.21
N ILE A 56 -11.70 12.26 -1.89
CA ILE A 56 -12.56 13.19 -2.60
C ILE A 56 -12.00 13.41 -4.01
N VAL A 57 -12.84 13.80 -4.98
CA VAL A 57 -12.40 14.04 -6.36
C VAL A 57 -11.16 14.95 -6.41
N LYS A 58 -11.14 16.01 -5.58
CA LYS A 58 -10.01 16.93 -5.45
C LYS A 58 -8.71 16.25 -5.00
N SER A 59 -8.76 15.32 -4.04
CA SER A 59 -7.57 14.60 -3.56
C SER A 59 -7.05 13.65 -4.62
N GLY A 60 -7.94 13.05 -5.43
CA GLY A 60 -7.56 12.27 -6.60
C GLY A 60 -6.80 13.11 -7.64
N TYR A 61 -7.34 14.27 -8.03
CA TYR A 61 -6.65 15.19 -8.96
C TYR A 61 -5.30 15.67 -8.42
N HIS A 62 -5.22 16.03 -7.14
CA HIS A 62 -3.97 16.45 -6.52
C HIS A 62 -2.91 15.34 -6.52
N TRP A 63 -3.31 14.09 -6.28
CA TRP A 63 -2.41 12.96 -6.31
C TRP A 63 -1.81 12.77 -7.72
N ILE A 64 -2.64 12.66 -8.76
CA ILE A 64 -2.22 12.48 -10.15
C ILE A 64 -1.31 13.64 -10.62
N MET A 65 -1.72 14.88 -10.34
CA MET A 65 -0.93 16.06 -10.75
C MET A 65 0.38 16.17 -9.96
N GLY A 66 0.39 15.74 -8.70
CA GLY A 66 1.59 15.67 -7.87
C GLY A 66 2.60 14.63 -8.38
N GLU A 67 2.12 13.46 -8.81
CA GLU A 67 2.96 12.43 -9.44
C GLU A 67 3.57 12.92 -10.75
N ASN A 68 2.79 13.62 -11.58
CA ASN A 68 3.30 14.20 -12.82
C ASN A 68 4.42 15.22 -12.55
N LYS A 69 4.30 16.03 -11.50
CA LYS A 69 5.37 16.95 -11.07
C LYS A 69 6.61 16.20 -10.58
N ARG A 70 6.47 15.11 -9.83
CA ARG A 70 7.59 14.27 -9.38
C ARG A 70 8.32 13.64 -10.57
N ALA A 71 7.58 13.12 -11.55
CA ALA A 71 8.14 12.55 -12.77
C ALA A 71 8.91 13.59 -13.61
N GLN A 72 8.41 14.83 -13.69
CA GLN A 72 9.10 15.92 -14.39
C GLN A 72 10.34 16.43 -13.64
N SER A 73 10.30 16.52 -12.32
CA SER A 73 11.47 16.90 -11.50
C SER A 73 12.65 15.95 -11.73
N ASN A 74 12.40 14.64 -11.74
CA ASN A 74 13.45 13.63 -12.00
C ASN A 74 14.06 13.74 -13.40
N ARG A 75 13.39 14.36 -14.38
CA ARG A 75 13.95 14.57 -15.73
C ARG A 75 14.87 15.80 -15.82
N ILE A 76 14.66 16.83 -14.99
CA ILE A 76 15.40 18.09 -15.08
C ILE A 76 16.79 17.98 -14.42
N GLU A 77 16.99 17.03 -13.49
CA GLU A 77 18.30 16.83 -12.85
C GLU A 77 19.39 16.28 -13.80
N SER A 78 19.01 15.71 -14.96
CA SER A 78 19.96 15.11 -15.91
C SER A 78 20.67 16.09 -16.84
N SER A 79 20.32 17.39 -16.86
CA SER A 79 20.75 18.32 -17.92
C SER A 79 21.62 19.49 -17.48
N ARG A 80 22.37 19.40 -16.37
CA ARG A 80 23.34 20.43 -15.99
C ARG A 80 24.78 19.95 -16.12
N GLN A 81 25.27 19.84 -17.36
CA GLN A 81 26.69 20.06 -17.66
C GLN A 81 26.79 21.27 -18.58
N VAL A 82 27.31 22.37 -18.03
CA VAL A 82 27.71 23.54 -18.82
C VAL A 82 29.18 23.36 -19.12
N ASP A 83 29.50 22.97 -20.37
CA ASP A 83 30.87 23.01 -20.86
C ASP A 83 31.35 24.48 -20.84
N LYS A 84 32.35 24.74 -20.00
CA LYS A 84 33.10 26.00 -20.02
C LYS A 84 34.25 25.84 -21.03
N GLN A 85 34.01 26.25 -22.26
CA GLN A 85 35.08 26.65 -23.18
C GLN A 85 34.84 28.10 -23.57
N VAL A 86 35.59 29.03 -22.96
CA VAL A 86 36.58 29.93 -23.60
C VAL A 86 37.52 30.46 -22.51
#